data_AF-A0ABD3T4C8-F1
#
_entry.id   AF-A0ABD3T4C8-F1
#
_cell.length_a   1.000
_cell.length_b   1.000
_cell.length_c   1.000
_cell.angle_alpha   90.00
_cell.angle_beta   90.00
_cell.angle_gamma   90.00
#
_symmetry.space_group_name_H-M   'P 1'
#
loop_
_entity.id
_entity.type
_entity.pdbx_description
1 polymer ?
#
loop_
_entity_poly.entity_id
_entity_poly.type
_entity_poly.pdbx_seq_one_letter_code
_entity_poly.pdbx_strand_id
1 'polypeptide(L)'
;MESDYKEWNQTTINGIRLQGMESNYNKRNQATMNGIRLQRMESDYNEWNQTTMNGIRLQGMESDNKEWNHAKMNAIRLQGMESDYKEWNQTTMNGIRLQGMESDYKEWNQTTRNGIKLQGMESGYKEWNQATMNGIRLQGMESGYKEWNQATRNGIRLQEMESGYMEWNQTTRNGIRLQ
;
A
#
# COMPACT_ATOMS: atom_id res chain seq x y z
N MET A 1 2.62 -31.20 -2.85
CA MET A 1 3.88 -30.44 -2.84
C MET A 1 3.75 -29.38 -3.92
N GLU A 2 3.04 -28.33 -3.57
CA GLU A 2 2.81 -27.16 -4.42
C GLU A 2 3.92 -26.18 -4.03
N SER A 3 4.72 -25.71 -4.97
CA SER A 3 6.03 -25.10 -4.73
C SER A 3 6.01 -23.98 -3.68
N ASP A 4 6.79 -24.14 -2.58
CA ASP A 4 6.78 -23.29 -1.39
C ASP A 4 7.52 -21.94 -1.53
N TYR A 5 8.22 -21.70 -2.65
CA TYR A 5 8.98 -20.47 -2.89
C TYR A 5 9.00 -20.11 -4.38
N LYS A 6 8.56 -18.90 -4.72
CA LYS A 6 8.60 -18.37 -6.09
C LYS A 6 9.42 -17.09 -6.13
N GLU A 7 10.47 -17.09 -6.93
CA GLU A 7 11.33 -15.93 -7.17
C GLU A 7 11.37 -15.57 -8.64
N TRP A 8 11.21 -14.27 -8.93
CA TRP A 8 11.32 -13.72 -10.26
C TRP A 8 12.33 -12.58 -10.27
N ASN A 9 13.33 -12.71 -11.13
CA ASN A 9 14.37 -11.71 -11.33
C ASN A 9 14.28 -11.17 -12.76
N GLN A 10 14.33 -9.85 -12.92
CA GLN A 10 14.38 -9.18 -14.23
C GLN A 10 13.20 -9.52 -15.16
N THR A 11 11.99 -9.61 -14.60
CA THR A 11 10.81 -10.00 -15.36
C THR A 11 9.97 -8.82 -15.80
N THR A 12 9.43 -8.88 -17.02
CA THR A 12 8.35 -7.99 -17.47
C THR A 12 7.09 -8.79 -17.73
N ILE A 13 5.98 -8.37 -17.15
CA ILE A 13 4.67 -9.03 -17.25
C ILE A 13 3.63 -8.01 -17.71
N ASN A 14 2.90 -8.34 -18.78
CA ASN A 14 1.91 -7.44 -19.37
C ASN A 14 0.56 -8.15 -19.55
N GLY A 15 -0.54 -7.46 -19.23
CA GLY A 15 -1.88 -7.80 -19.71
C GLY A 15 -2.49 -9.10 -19.16
N ILE A 16 -2.02 -9.59 -18.02
CA ILE A 16 -2.52 -10.84 -17.44
C ILE A 16 -3.86 -10.65 -16.74
N ARG A 17 -4.74 -11.65 -16.88
CA ARG A 17 -5.97 -11.79 -16.09
C ARG A 17 -6.03 -13.18 -15.46
N LEU A 18 -6.00 -13.26 -14.12
CA LEU A 18 -6.19 -14.53 -13.39
C LEU A 18 -7.36 -14.44 -12.41
N GLN A 19 -7.91 -15.60 -12.06
CA GLN A 19 -8.95 -15.73 -11.04
C GLN A 19 -8.34 -15.90 -9.65
N GLY A 20 -7.30 -16.71 -9.51
CA GLY A 20 -6.61 -16.98 -8.26
C GLY A 20 -5.13 -17.19 -8.48
N MET A 21 -4.32 -16.90 -7.46
CA MET A 21 -2.92 -17.27 -7.38
C MET A 21 -2.60 -17.56 -5.91
N GLU A 22 -2.00 -18.72 -5.66
CA GLU A 22 -1.59 -19.17 -4.32
C GLU A 22 -0.11 -19.54 -4.31
N SER A 23 0.58 -19.20 -3.22
CA SER A 23 2.02 -19.42 -3.02
C SER A 23 2.45 -18.89 -1.66
N ASN A 24 3.22 -19.65 -0.89
CA ASN A 24 3.66 -19.21 0.45
C ASN A 24 4.58 -17.98 0.36
N TYR A 25 5.60 -18.03 -0.48
CA TYR A 25 6.59 -16.95 -0.62
C TYR A 25 6.72 -16.47 -2.06
N ASN A 26 6.59 -15.16 -2.26
CA ASN A 26 6.85 -14.50 -3.54
C ASN A 26 7.91 -13.42 -3.40
N LYS A 27 9.01 -13.55 -4.14
CA LYS A 27 10.01 -12.49 -4.29
C LYS A 27 10.12 -12.03 -5.73
N ARG A 28 10.05 -10.72 -5.94
CA ARG A 28 10.23 -10.10 -7.26
C ARG A 28 11.30 -9.04 -7.17
N ASN A 29 12.42 -9.28 -7.83
CA ASN A 29 13.47 -8.28 -7.99
C ASN A 29 13.50 -7.78 -9.42
N GLN A 30 13.56 -6.46 -9.60
CA GLN A 30 13.66 -5.83 -10.92
C GLN A 30 12.51 -6.23 -11.85
N ALA A 31 11.29 -6.21 -11.34
CA ALA A 31 10.10 -6.62 -12.08
C ALA A 31 9.28 -5.43 -12.58
N THR A 32 8.80 -5.50 -13.81
CA THR A 32 7.82 -4.55 -14.37
C THR A 32 6.51 -5.28 -14.63
N MET A 33 5.40 -4.73 -14.12
CA MET A 33 4.06 -5.30 -14.25
C MET A 33 3.10 -4.25 -14.79
N ASN A 34 2.48 -4.51 -15.94
CA ASN A 34 1.52 -3.60 -16.56
C ASN A 34 0.20 -4.29 -16.84
N GLY A 35 -0.92 -3.64 -16.49
CA GLY A 35 -2.26 -4.07 -16.91
C GLY A 35 -2.68 -5.42 -16.35
N ILE A 36 -2.32 -5.72 -15.10
CA ILE A 36 -2.66 -7.00 -14.45
C ILE A 36 -4.01 -6.91 -13.76
N ARG A 37 -4.84 -7.93 -13.92
CA ARG A 37 -6.12 -8.10 -13.21
C ARG A 37 -6.17 -9.44 -12.48
N LEU A 38 -6.39 -9.39 -11.17
CA LEU A 38 -6.46 -10.57 -10.30
C LEU A 38 -7.71 -10.48 -9.43
N GLN A 39 -8.44 -11.59 -9.28
CA GLN A 39 -9.60 -11.62 -8.38
C GLN A 39 -9.19 -11.98 -6.96
N ARG A 40 -8.37 -13.01 -6.78
CA ARG A 40 -7.80 -13.40 -5.48
C ARG A 40 -6.30 -13.67 -5.59
N MET A 41 -5.56 -13.30 -4.56
CA MET A 41 -4.18 -13.72 -4.34
C MET A 41 -4.01 -14.06 -2.87
N GLU A 42 -3.39 -15.20 -2.59
CA GLU A 42 -3.15 -15.71 -1.25
C GLU A 42 -1.69 -16.15 -1.14
N SER A 43 -1.04 -15.76 -0.05
CA SER A 43 0.38 -15.99 0.18
C SER A 43 0.76 -15.60 1.59
N ASP A 44 1.78 -16.19 2.18
CA ASP A 44 2.21 -15.79 3.53
C ASP A 44 3.09 -14.53 3.45
N TYR A 45 4.00 -14.49 2.49
CA TYR A 45 4.98 -13.42 2.35
C TYR A 45 5.16 -12.96 0.91
N ASN A 46 5.24 -11.64 0.73
CA ASN A 46 5.61 -11.03 -0.53
C ASN A 46 6.66 -9.94 -0.37
N GLU A 47 7.71 -10.01 -1.18
CA GLU A 47 8.75 -8.98 -1.29
C GLU A 47 8.88 -8.50 -2.73
N TRP A 48 8.83 -7.19 -2.90
CA TRP A 48 9.00 -6.53 -4.19
C TRP A 48 10.15 -5.53 -4.10
N ASN A 49 11.27 -5.85 -4.71
CA ASN A 49 12.44 -4.99 -4.77
C ASN A 49 12.66 -4.43 -6.17
N GLN A 50 12.85 -3.12 -6.28
CA GLN A 50 13.10 -2.42 -7.56
C GLN A 50 12.00 -2.70 -8.60
N THR A 51 10.74 -2.66 -8.17
CA THR A 51 9.60 -3.02 -9.03
C THR A 51 8.84 -1.80 -9.56
N THR A 52 8.27 -1.94 -10.75
CA THR A 52 7.35 -0.96 -11.33
C THR A 52 6.01 -1.62 -11.64
N MET A 53 4.93 -1.01 -11.18
CA MET A 53 3.56 -1.50 -11.35
C MET A 53 2.68 -0.41 -11.96
N ASN A 54 2.05 -0.69 -13.10
CA ASN A 54 1.14 0.24 -13.75
C ASN A 54 -0.19 -0.44 -14.10
N GLY A 55 -1.32 0.18 -13.74
CA GLY A 55 -2.63 -0.28 -14.18
C GLY A 55 -3.03 -1.63 -13.61
N ILE A 56 -2.75 -1.87 -12.33
CA ILE A 56 -3.06 -3.14 -11.65
C ILE A 56 -4.43 -3.05 -10.97
N ARG A 57 -5.23 -4.12 -11.07
CA ARG A 57 -6.50 -4.29 -10.36
C ARG A 57 -6.56 -5.61 -9.60
N LEU A 58 -6.82 -5.54 -8.29
CA LEU A 58 -6.92 -6.70 -7.39
C LEU A 58 -8.23 -6.62 -6.57
N GLN A 59 -8.99 -7.72 -6.46
CA GLN A 59 -10.27 -7.76 -5.73
C GLN A 59 -10.26 -8.59 -4.43
N GLY A 60 -9.09 -9.10 -4.04
CA GLY A 60 -8.90 -9.88 -2.83
C GLY A 60 -7.41 -10.19 -2.69
N MET A 61 -6.80 -9.80 -1.58
CA MET A 61 -5.44 -10.23 -1.26
C MET A 61 -5.24 -10.46 0.21
N GLU A 62 -4.86 -11.68 0.54
CA GLU A 62 -4.59 -12.12 1.89
C GLU A 62 -3.10 -12.49 1.96
N SER A 63 -2.40 -11.87 2.90
CA SER A 63 -1.07 -12.34 3.27
C SER A 63 -0.63 -11.81 4.61
N ASP A 64 0.15 -12.57 5.35
CA ASP A 64 0.68 -12.12 6.63
C ASP A 64 1.60 -10.89 6.45
N ASN A 65 2.50 -10.94 5.46
CA ASN A 65 3.59 -9.98 5.33
C ASN A 65 3.78 -9.45 3.90
N LYS A 66 3.97 -8.13 3.77
CA LYS A 66 4.26 -7.47 2.49
C LYS A 66 5.35 -6.40 2.63
N GLU A 67 6.35 -6.48 1.77
CA GLU A 67 7.46 -5.53 1.75
C GLU A 67 7.70 -4.97 0.35
N TRP A 68 7.74 -3.64 0.23
CA TRP A 68 8.05 -2.95 -1.02
C TRP A 68 9.27 -2.06 -0.86
N ASN A 69 10.35 -2.46 -1.52
CA ASN A 69 11.61 -1.72 -1.58
C ASN A 69 11.82 -1.13 -2.97
N HIS A 70 12.05 0.19 -3.04
CA HIS A 70 12.30 0.88 -4.31
C HIS A 70 11.17 0.67 -5.36
N ALA A 71 9.92 0.68 -4.91
CA ALA A 71 8.78 0.41 -5.78
C ALA A 71 8.15 1.68 -6.37
N LYS A 72 7.75 1.62 -7.65
CA LYS A 72 6.96 2.65 -8.33
C LYS A 72 5.59 2.11 -8.71
N MET A 73 4.53 2.75 -8.24
CA MET A 73 3.16 2.31 -8.45
C MET A 73 2.31 3.41 -9.08
N ASN A 74 1.70 3.13 -10.22
CA ASN A 74 0.79 4.06 -10.88
C ASN A 74 -0.55 3.38 -11.25
N ALA A 75 -1.64 4.10 -11.06
CA ALA A 75 -2.99 3.68 -11.47
C ALA A 75 -3.38 2.29 -10.92
N ILE A 76 -3.17 2.07 -9.62
CA ILE A 76 -3.47 0.82 -8.94
C ILE A 76 -4.83 0.90 -8.25
N ARG A 77 -5.64 -0.16 -8.38
CA ARG A 77 -6.91 -0.30 -7.67
C ARG A 77 -6.95 -1.62 -6.91
N LEU A 78 -7.03 -1.54 -5.58
CA LEU A 78 -7.13 -2.73 -4.72
C LEU A 78 -8.42 -2.67 -3.90
N GLN A 79 -9.05 -3.82 -3.72
CA GLN A 79 -10.26 -3.99 -2.94
C GLN A 79 -10.13 -5.26 -2.10
N GLY A 80 -10.48 -5.18 -0.81
CA GLY A 80 -10.45 -6.33 0.10
C GLY A 80 -9.04 -6.85 0.31
N MET A 81 -8.22 -6.14 1.09
CA MET A 81 -6.89 -6.64 1.43
C MET A 81 -6.69 -6.75 2.93
N GLU A 82 -6.23 -7.90 3.35
CA GLU A 82 -5.90 -8.24 4.72
C GLU A 82 -4.42 -8.60 4.80
N SER A 83 -3.77 -8.17 5.87
CA SER A 83 -2.42 -8.57 6.19
C SER A 83 -2.01 -8.11 7.57
N ASP A 84 -1.20 -8.85 8.27
CA ASP A 84 -0.69 -8.45 9.57
C ASP A 84 0.29 -7.26 9.43
N TYR A 85 1.28 -7.37 8.54
CA TYR A 85 2.33 -6.37 8.38
C TYR A 85 2.52 -5.89 6.94
N LYS A 86 2.71 -4.58 6.80
CA LYS A 86 3.08 -3.95 5.53
C LYS A 86 4.18 -2.91 5.73
N GLU A 87 5.25 -3.02 4.94
CA GLU A 87 6.35 -2.06 4.92
C GLU A 87 6.56 -1.50 3.51
N TRP A 88 6.72 -0.18 3.42
CA TRP A 88 7.09 0.49 2.18
C TRP A 88 8.30 1.38 2.40
N ASN A 89 9.39 1.05 1.73
CA ASN A 89 10.63 1.79 1.79
C ASN A 89 11.00 2.34 0.41
N GLN A 90 11.25 3.65 0.34
CA GLN A 90 11.65 4.34 -0.89
C GLN A 90 10.67 4.15 -2.05
N THR A 91 9.38 4.30 -1.75
CA THR A 91 8.31 4.04 -2.73
C THR A 91 7.67 5.32 -3.25
N THR A 92 7.25 5.28 -4.53
CA THR A 92 6.46 6.34 -5.16
C THR A 92 5.12 5.80 -5.63
N MET A 93 4.04 6.52 -5.28
CA MET A 93 2.67 6.11 -5.59
C MET A 93 1.89 7.25 -6.24
N ASN A 94 1.29 7.00 -7.41
CA ASN A 94 0.43 7.95 -8.07
C ASN A 94 -0.91 7.32 -8.50
N GLY A 95 -2.02 7.98 -8.17
CA GLY A 95 -3.34 7.55 -8.64
C GLY A 95 -3.77 6.19 -8.09
N ILE A 96 -3.62 5.99 -6.79
CA ILE A 96 -3.97 4.71 -6.13
C ILE A 96 -5.36 4.81 -5.49
N ARG A 97 -6.16 3.77 -5.64
CA ARG A 97 -7.46 3.61 -4.96
C ARG A 97 -7.49 2.32 -4.16
N LEU A 98 -7.70 2.43 -2.85
CA LEU A 98 -7.81 1.30 -1.93
C LEU A 98 -9.17 1.32 -1.24
N GLN A 99 -9.81 0.16 -1.14
CA GLN A 99 -11.11 0.00 -0.49
C GLN A 99 -11.15 -1.27 0.37
N GLY A 100 -11.52 -1.16 1.64
CA GLY A 100 -11.59 -2.32 2.55
C GLY A 100 -10.20 -2.90 2.77
N MET A 101 -9.40 -2.24 3.59
CA MET A 101 -8.10 -2.76 4.00
C MET A 101 -7.99 -2.87 5.50
N GLU A 102 -7.54 -4.02 5.96
CA GLU A 102 -7.24 -4.32 7.34
C GLU A 102 -5.75 -4.65 7.46
N SER A 103 -5.14 -4.22 8.56
CA SER A 103 -3.80 -4.67 8.95
C SER A 103 -3.41 -4.23 10.34
N ASP A 104 -2.66 -5.05 11.06
CA ASP A 104 -2.18 -4.70 12.38
C ASP A 104 -1.12 -3.59 12.33
N TYR A 105 -0.15 -3.69 11.42
CA TYR A 105 0.98 -2.79 11.35
C TYR A 105 1.26 -2.27 9.93
N LYS A 106 1.52 -0.96 9.83
CA LYS A 106 1.93 -0.33 8.58
C LYS A 106 3.07 0.65 8.82
N GLU A 107 4.17 0.49 8.09
CA GLU A 107 5.31 1.41 8.13
C GLU A 107 5.63 1.99 6.75
N TRP A 108 5.89 3.29 6.73
CA TRP A 108 6.15 4.04 5.52
C TRP A 108 7.41 4.89 5.66
N ASN A 109 8.49 4.44 5.04
CA ASN A 109 9.78 5.13 5.07
C ASN A 109 10.12 5.72 3.68
N GLN A 110 10.44 7.01 3.63
CA GLN A 110 10.85 7.71 2.40
C GLN A 110 9.84 7.56 1.26
N THR A 111 8.57 7.82 1.54
CA THR A 111 7.49 7.58 0.57
C THR A 111 6.90 8.86 0.01
N THR A 112 6.64 8.86 -1.30
CA THR A 112 5.94 9.96 -2.00
C THR A 112 4.62 9.48 -2.56
N ARG A 113 3.53 10.21 -2.27
CA ARG A 113 2.17 9.83 -2.68
C ARG A 113 1.42 11.00 -3.29
N ASN A 114 0.87 10.80 -4.48
CA ASN A 114 0.03 11.78 -5.15
C ASN A 114 -1.30 11.16 -5.60
N GLY A 115 -2.41 11.82 -5.32
CA GLY A 115 -3.73 11.43 -5.82
C GLY A 115 -4.18 10.06 -5.30
N ILE A 116 -4.14 9.87 -3.98
CA ILE A 116 -4.55 8.62 -3.34
C ILE A 116 -5.96 8.75 -2.77
N LYS A 117 -6.80 7.73 -2.98
CA LYS A 117 -8.12 7.61 -2.35
C LYS A 117 -8.20 6.33 -1.52
N LEU A 118 -8.44 6.47 -0.22
CA LEU A 118 -8.59 5.38 0.73
C LEU A 118 -10.00 5.39 1.32
N GLN A 119 -10.63 4.22 1.39
CA GLN A 119 -11.97 4.05 1.96
C GLN A 119 -12.06 2.78 2.80
N GLY A 120 -12.56 2.87 4.02
CA GLY A 120 -12.75 1.70 4.89
C GLY A 120 -11.41 1.05 5.23
N MET A 121 -10.61 1.74 6.06
CA MET A 121 -9.30 1.25 6.48
C MET A 121 -9.24 1.12 7.98
N GLU A 122 -8.88 -0.07 8.44
CA GLU A 122 -8.61 -0.35 9.85
C GLU A 122 -7.14 -0.70 10.03
N SER A 123 -6.57 -0.28 11.16
CA SER A 123 -5.25 -0.77 11.57
C SER A 123 -4.90 -0.50 13.03
N GLY A 124 -4.20 -1.42 13.68
CA GLY A 124 -3.65 -1.19 15.02
C GLY A 124 -2.66 -0.02 15.07
N TYR A 125 -1.58 -0.10 14.27
CA TYR A 125 -0.45 0.83 14.31
C TYR A 125 -0.08 1.33 12.90
N LYS A 126 0.25 2.62 12.80
CA LYS A 126 0.77 3.21 11.57
C LYS A 126 1.91 4.19 11.86
N GLU A 127 3.02 4.05 11.14
CA GLU A 127 4.16 4.95 11.20
C GLU A 127 4.52 5.51 9.83
N TRP A 128 4.87 6.79 9.80
CA TRP A 128 5.34 7.47 8.61
C TRP A 128 6.59 8.27 8.90
N ASN A 129 7.69 7.88 8.27
CA ASN A 129 8.96 8.55 8.31
C ASN A 129 9.31 9.12 6.93
N GLN A 130 9.62 10.42 6.87
CA GLN A 130 10.00 11.10 5.62
C GLN A 130 8.97 10.93 4.49
N ALA A 131 7.70 11.17 4.83
CA ALA A 131 6.59 10.96 3.90
C ALA A 131 6.08 12.27 3.28
N THR A 132 5.95 12.30 1.95
CA THR A 132 5.32 13.42 1.22
C THR A 132 3.99 13.00 0.62
N MET A 133 2.94 13.79 0.84
CA MET A 133 1.58 13.49 0.42
C MET A 133 0.89 14.68 -0.23
N ASN A 134 0.39 14.49 -1.45
CA ASN A 134 -0.40 15.50 -2.16
C ASN A 134 -1.72 14.93 -2.67
N GLY A 135 -2.82 15.65 -2.45
CA GLY A 135 -4.13 15.29 -3.02
C GLY A 135 -4.66 13.95 -2.51
N ILE A 136 -4.66 13.77 -1.19
CA ILE A 136 -5.13 12.53 -0.56
C ILE A 136 -6.57 12.70 -0.08
N ARG A 137 -7.42 11.69 -0.33
CA ARG A 137 -8.77 11.61 0.24
C ARG A 137 -8.90 10.35 1.08
N LEU A 138 -9.24 10.52 2.35
CA LEU A 138 -9.45 9.46 3.32
C LEU A 138 -10.91 9.48 3.78
N GLN A 139 -11.55 8.31 3.80
CA GLN A 139 -12.90 8.13 4.31
C GLN A 139 -13.01 6.84 5.13
N GLY A 140 -13.62 6.90 6.32
CA GLY A 140 -13.86 5.72 7.15
C GLY A 140 -12.54 5.06 7.54
N MET A 141 -11.67 5.80 8.24
CA MET A 141 -10.44 5.20 8.76
C MET A 141 -10.49 5.10 10.27
N GLU A 142 -10.12 3.94 10.76
CA GLU A 142 -9.93 3.65 12.17
C GLU A 142 -8.46 3.29 12.42
N SER A 143 -7.92 3.75 13.55
CA SER A 143 -6.61 3.29 13.99
C SER A 143 -6.34 3.48 15.47
N GLY A 144 -5.69 2.50 16.10
CA GLY A 144 -5.23 2.61 17.49
C GLY A 144 -4.16 3.68 17.67
N TYR A 145 -3.06 3.58 16.93
CA TYR A 145 -1.88 4.45 17.05
C TYR A 145 -1.38 4.97 15.70
N LYS A 146 -0.94 6.23 15.67
CA LYS A 146 -0.32 6.87 14.51
C LYS A 146 0.89 7.71 14.91
N GLU A 147 2.01 7.54 14.22
CA GLU A 147 3.20 8.37 14.41
C GLU A 147 3.71 8.96 13.09
N TRP A 148 4.09 10.23 13.13
CA TRP A 148 4.51 10.97 11.95
C TRP A 148 5.80 11.72 12.19
N ASN A 149 6.84 11.33 11.47
CA ASN A 149 8.15 11.95 11.51
C ASN A 149 8.52 12.53 10.14
N GLN A 150 8.85 13.82 10.08
CA GLN A 150 9.31 14.51 8.86
C GLN A 150 8.31 14.39 7.69
N ALA A 151 7.03 14.62 7.97
CA ALA A 151 5.97 14.47 6.98
C ALA A 151 5.51 15.81 6.39
N THR A 152 5.40 15.87 5.06
CA THR A 152 4.83 17.02 4.33
C THR A 152 3.51 16.66 3.68
N ARG A 153 2.50 17.52 3.84
CA ARG A 153 1.15 17.27 3.33
C ARG A 153 0.52 18.46 2.67
N ASN A 154 -0.02 18.26 1.47
CA ASN A 154 -0.81 19.25 0.76
C ASN A 154 -2.12 18.67 0.24
N GLY A 155 -3.24 19.35 0.49
CA GLY A 155 -4.53 18.99 -0.10
C GLY A 155 -5.09 17.66 0.41
N ILE A 156 -5.17 17.51 1.73
CA ILE A 156 -5.71 16.30 2.37
C ILE A 156 -7.18 16.53 2.72
N ARG A 157 -8.05 15.59 2.34
CA ARG A 157 -9.46 15.57 2.74
C ARG A 157 -9.74 14.35 3.60
N LEU A 158 -10.33 14.58 4.77
CA LEU A 158 -10.61 13.57 5.78
C LEU A 158 -12.12 13.55 6.06
N GLN A 159 -12.71 12.37 6.09
CA GLN A 159 -14.12 12.10 6.43
C GLN A 159 -14.18 10.86 7.30
N GLU A 160 -15.01 10.86 8.35
CA GLU A 160 -15.27 9.67 9.19
C GLU A 160 -13.96 9.04 9.72
N MET A 161 -13.20 9.81 10.50
CA MET A 161 -11.90 9.38 11.03
C MET A 161 -12.02 9.12 12.53
N GLU A 162 -11.62 7.94 12.96
CA GLU A 162 -11.44 7.59 14.36
C GLU A 162 -9.97 7.24 14.61
N SER A 163 -9.41 7.79 15.69
CA SER A 163 -8.05 7.48 16.10
C SER A 163 -7.89 7.59 17.59
N GLY A 164 -7.25 6.59 18.20
CA GLY A 164 -6.89 6.63 19.62
C GLY A 164 -5.76 7.63 19.87
N TYR A 165 -4.53 7.27 19.50
CA TYR A 165 -3.33 8.06 19.76
C TYR A 165 -2.67 8.58 18.49
N MET A 166 -2.15 9.82 18.54
CA MET A 166 -1.42 10.45 17.43
C MET A 166 -0.20 11.26 17.91
N GLU A 167 0.97 10.99 17.34
CA GLU A 167 2.20 11.76 17.55
C GLU A 167 2.72 12.44 16.26
N TRP A 168 3.31 13.64 16.41
CA TRP A 168 3.72 14.51 15.31
C TRP A 168 5.09 15.16 15.55
N ASN A 169 6.08 14.75 14.75
CA ASN A 169 7.44 15.25 14.80
C ASN A 169 7.83 15.89 13.46
N GLN A 170 8.15 17.19 13.47
CA GLN A 170 8.64 17.94 12.30
C GLN A 170 7.71 17.86 11.06
N THR A 171 6.43 18.18 11.21
CA THR A 171 5.45 18.06 10.09
C THR A 171 4.96 19.39 9.53
N THR A 172 4.82 19.46 8.20
CA THR A 172 4.27 20.61 7.47
C THR A 172 2.94 20.25 6.81
N ARG A 173 1.95 21.13 6.94
CA ARG A 173 0.57 20.86 6.49
C ARG A 173 -0.05 22.07 5.80
N ASN A 174 -0.48 21.90 4.54
CA ASN A 174 -1.25 22.89 3.81
C ASN A 174 -2.55 22.30 3.25
N GLY A 175 -3.65 23.03 3.34
CA GLY A 175 -4.91 22.64 2.71
C GLY A 175 -5.48 21.32 3.23
N ILE A 176 -5.49 21.12 4.55
CA ILE A 176 -6.21 20.01 5.19
C ILE A 176 -7.65 20.43 5.43
N ARG A 177 -8.61 19.59 5.04
CA ARG A 177 -10.04 19.77 5.31
C ARG A 177 -10.60 18.53 6.01
N LEU A 178 -11.26 18.78 7.14
CA LEU A 178 -12.12 17.82 7.84
C LEU A 178 -13.55 18.10 7.38
N GLN A 179 -14.31 17.06 7.06
CA GLN A 179 -15.73 17.13 6.70
C GLN A 179 -16.53 16.12 7.51
#